data_AF-A0A447TX10-F1
#
_entry.id   AF-A0A447TX10-F1
#
_cell.length_a   1.000
_cell.length_b   1.000
_cell.length_c   1.000
_cell.angle_alpha   90.00
_cell.angle_beta   90.00
_cell.angle_gamma   90.00
#
_symmetry.space_group_name_H-M   'P 1'
#
loop_
_entity.id
_entity.type
_entity.pdbx_description
1 polymer ?
#
loop_
_entity_poly.entity_id
_entity_poly.type
_entity_poly.pdbx_seq_one_letter_code
_entity_poly.pdbx_strand_id
1 'polypeptide(L)' 'MGRIVEIYGPESSGKTTLTLQVIAAAQREGKTCAFIDAEHALDPVLRTQAGRRYR' A
#
# COMPACT_ATOMS: atom_id res chain seq x y z
N MET A 1 13.74 -12.88 -6.67
CA MET A 1 14.70 -11.76 -6.59
C MET A 1 13.93 -10.51 -6.21
N GLY A 2 14.38 -9.76 -5.21
CA GLY A 2 13.78 -8.47 -4.83
C GLY A 2 14.35 -7.32 -5.67
N ARG A 3 13.57 -6.26 -5.89
CA ARG A 3 14.01 -5.00 -6.52
C ARG A 3 13.53 -3.82 -5.69
N ILE A 4 14.28 -2.73 -5.73
CA ILE A 4 13.87 -1.44 -5.17
C ILE A 4 13.14 -0.66 -6.26
N VAL A 5 12.02 -0.03 -5.91
CA VAL A 5 11.21 0.80 -6.80
C VAL A 5 10.93 2.13 -6.11
N GLU A 6 11.07 3.23 -6.85
CA GLU A 6 10.72 4.58 -6.41
C GLU A 6 9.52 5.10 -7.20
N ILE A 7 8.54 5.67 -6.49
CA ILE A 7 7.36 6.31 -7.08
C ILE A 7 7.33 7.76 -6.58
N TYR A 8 7.60 8.72 -7.47
CA TYR A 8 7.64 10.14 -7.15
C TYR A 8 6.61 10.94 -7.96
N GLY A 9 6.26 12.12 -7.47
CA GLY A 9 5.29 13.00 -8.11
C GLY A 9 4.69 14.01 -7.13
N PRO A 10 3.93 15.01 -7.63
CA PRO A 10 3.30 16.06 -6.81
C PRO A 10 2.39 15.52 -5.69
N GLU A 11 2.10 16.34 -4.70
CA GLU A 11 1.08 16.01 -3.69
C GLU A 11 -0.26 15.67 -4.37
N SER A 12 -1.00 14.70 -3.82
CA SER A 12 -2.26 14.21 -4.39
C SER A 12 -2.16 13.54 -5.78
N SER A 13 -0.96 13.21 -6.28
CA SER A 13 -0.79 12.48 -7.55
C SER A 13 -1.11 10.98 -7.49
N GLY A 14 -1.65 10.48 -6.36
CA GLY A 14 -2.07 9.08 -6.21
C GLY A 14 -0.96 8.07 -5.86
N LYS A 15 0.23 8.53 -5.43
CA LYS A 15 1.36 7.65 -5.07
C LYS A 15 0.99 6.61 -4.02
N THR A 16 0.41 7.06 -2.91
CA THR A 16 -0.04 6.19 -1.81
C THR A 16 -1.14 5.24 -2.27
N THR A 17 -2.07 5.71 -3.10
CA THR A 17 -3.14 4.89 -3.69
C THR A 17 -2.56 3.74 -4.53
N LEU A 18 -1.58 4.04 -5.39
CA LEU A 18 -0.90 3.03 -6.20
C LEU A 18 -0.20 1.99 -5.31
N THR A 19 0.57 2.44 -4.30
CA THR A 19 1.25 1.54 -3.36
C THR A 19 0.27 0.59 -2.66
N LEU A 20 -0.87 1.11 -2.21
CA LEU A 20 -1.90 0.31 -1.54
C LEU A 20 -2.61 -0.68 -2.48
N GLN A 21 -2.84 -0.30 -3.74
CA GLN A 21 -3.38 -1.23 -4.75
C GLN A 21 -2.41 -2.38 -5.04
N VAL A 22 -1.11 -2.11 -5.13
CA VAL A 22 -0.07 -3.14 -5.30
C VAL A 22 -0.04 -4.09 -4.10
N ILE A 23 -0.13 -3.57 -2.88
CA ILE A 23 -0.21 -4.39 -1.65
C ILE A 23 -1.46 -5.27 -1.67
N ALA A 24 -2.62 -4.71 -2.00
CA ALA A 24 -3.87 -5.46 -2.07
C ALA A 24 -3.80 -6.59 -3.12
N ALA A 25 -3.19 -6.33 -4.29
CA ALA A 25 -2.96 -7.35 -5.31
C ALA A 25 -2.03 -8.47 -4.81
N ALA A 26 -0.93 -8.13 -4.14
CA ALA A 26 -0.01 -9.11 -3.57
C ALA A 26 -0.66 -9.96 -2.45
N GLN A 27 -1.46 -9.33 -1.57
CA GLN A 27 -2.21 -10.03 -0.53
C GLN A 27 -3.25 -11.00 -1.11
N ARG A 28 -3.91 -10.65 -2.22
CA ARG A 28 -4.82 -11.56 -2.94
C ARG A 28 -4.13 -12.81 -3.47
N GLU A 29 -2.83 -12.75 -3.72
CA GLU A 29 -1.99 -13.89 -4.09
C GLU A 29 -1.41 -14.62 -2.87
N GLY A 30 -1.88 -14.32 -1.65
CA GLY A 30 -1.42 -14.94 -0.41
C GLY A 30 -0.07 -14.41 0.10
N LYS A 31 0.44 -13.29 -0.44
CA LYS A 31 1.73 -12.73 0.00
C LYS A 31 1.57 -11.87 1.24
N THR A 32 2.53 -11.98 2.15
CA THR A 32 2.65 -11.07 3.30
C THR A 32 3.30 -9.76 2.86
N CYS A 33 2.69 -8.63 3.25
CA CYS A 33 3.16 -7.29 2.93
C CYS A 33 3.29 -6.44 4.21
N ALA A 34 4.21 -5.48 4.20
CA ALA A 34 4.35 -4.46 5.25
C ALA A 34 4.27 -3.06 4.60
N PHE A 35 3.66 -2.12 5.31
CA PHE A 35 3.60 -0.71 4.92
C PHE A 35 4.14 0.12 6.08
N ILE A 36 5.12 0.98 5.81
CA ILE A 36 5.72 1.88 6.79
C ILE A 36 5.24 3.28 6.45
N ASP A 37 4.38 3.84 7.29
CA ASP A 37 3.92 5.22 7.16
C ASP A 37 4.83 6.14 7.99
N ALA A 38 5.65 6.94 7.31
CA ALA A 38 6.49 7.95 7.94
C ALA A 38 5.78 9.32 8.06
N GLU A 39 4.67 9.53 7.34
CA GLU A 39 4.00 10.83 7.20
C GLU A 39 2.77 10.96 8.11
N HIS A 40 2.39 9.90 8.83
CA HIS A 40 1.17 9.83 9.65
C HIS A 40 -0.11 10.19 8.87
N ALA A 41 -0.09 10.01 7.55
CA ALA A 41 -1.13 10.46 6.63
C ALA A 41 -2.19 9.38 6.35
N LEU A 42 -2.01 8.15 6.86
CA LEU A 42 -3.01 7.10 6.66
C LEU A 42 -4.26 7.30 7.51
N ASP A 43 -5.35 7.66 6.83
CA ASP A 43 -6.70 7.59 7.38
C ASP A 43 -7.03 6.14 7.81
N PRO A 44 -7.55 5.93 9.05
CA PRO A 44 -8.00 4.62 9.54
C PRO A 44 -8.94 3.86 8.58
N VAL A 45 -9.74 4.57 7.79
CA VAL A 45 -10.68 3.97 6.82
C VAL A 45 -9.95 3.22 5.71
N LEU A 46 -8.80 3.73 5.26
CA LEU A 46 -7.96 3.13 4.23
C LEU A 46 -7.33 1.80 4.73
N ARG A 47 -6.98 1.75 6.02
CA ARG A 47 -6.42 0.56 6.72
C ARG A 47 -7.37 -0.64 6.67
N THR A 48 -8.68 -0.39 6.72
CA THR A 48 -9.71 -1.43 6.81
C THR A 48 -9.93 -2.21 5.51
N GLN A 49 -9.68 -1.62 4.35
CA GLN A 49 -9.89 -2.31 3.07
C GLN A 49 -8.76 -3.29 2.72
N ALA A 50 -7.51 -2.97 3.05
CA ALA A 50 -6.35 -3.82 2.76
C ALA A 50 -6.11 -4.93 3.80
N GLY A 51 -6.45 -4.71 5.09
CA GLY A 51 -6.00 -5.60 6.17
C GLY A 51 -6.91 -6.78 6.55
N ARG A 52 -8.23 -6.74 6.26
CA ARG A 52 -9.18 -7.76 6.76
C ARG A 52 -9.82 -8.66 5.72
N ARG A 53 -9.72 -8.35 4.43
CA ARG A 53 -10.52 -9.05 3.41
C ARG A 53 -9.84 -10.25 2.75
N TYR A 54 -8.56 -10.50 3.05
CA TYR A 54 -7.74 -11.50 2.34
C TYR A 54 -6.90 -12.39 3.27
N ARG A 55 -7.42 -12.70 4.47
CA ARG A 55 -7.00 -13.92 5.17
C ARG A 55 -7.71 -15.13 4.59
#